data_AF-A0A2V5W4G5-F1
#
_entry.id   AF-A0A2V5W4G5-F1
#
_cell.length_a   1.000
_cell.length_b   1.000
_cell.length_c   1.000
_cell.angle_alpha   90.00
_cell.angle_beta   90.00
_cell.angle_gamma   90.00
#
_symmetry.space_group_name_H-M   'P 1'
#
loop_
_entity.id
_entity.type
_entity.pdbx_description
1 polymer ?
#
loop_
_entity_poly.entity_id
_entity_poly.type
_entity_poly.pdbx_seq_one_letter_code
_entity_poly.pdbx_strand_id
1 'polypeptide(L)'
;MRKVRLRTLRFFVLLLLAAVLTAIVLRWISLEQWHRAQLEPTTPIEIEIPEKAPTAAPSPKIPVITGKLDTARLFSGITVHAAVEPTPGGAASDERMDPQSYLLELKMHVRMPAANATIEDLAKVSPDLPRLLPGLAAMITPDSVSPFFKELYDTKLRNV
;
A
#
# COMPACT_ATOMS: atom_id res chain seq x y z
N MET A 1 -28.25 61.88 -3.32
CA MET A 1 -28.85 60.77 -4.11
C MET A 1 -27.91 59.55 -4.31
N ARG A 2 -27.07 59.17 -3.33
CA ARG A 2 -26.00 58.15 -3.51
C ARG A 2 -26.30 56.77 -2.89
N LYS A 3 -27.30 56.67 -2.00
CA LYS A 3 -27.65 55.45 -1.25
C LYS A 3 -28.46 54.41 -2.07
N VAL A 4 -29.23 54.86 -3.07
CA VAL A 4 -30.09 53.98 -3.89
C VAL A 4 -29.26 53.08 -4.83
N ARG A 5 -28.13 53.58 -5.34
CA ARG A 5 -27.23 52.80 -6.20
C ARG A 5 -26.46 51.69 -5.46
N LEU A 6 -26.13 51.88 -4.18
CA LEU A 6 -25.49 50.82 -3.37
C LEU A 6 -26.47 49.70 -2.99
N ARG A 7 -27.74 50.04 -2.71
CA ARG A 7 -28.75 49.05 -2.34
C ARG A 7 -29.12 48.14 -3.52
N THR A 8 -29.20 48.71 -4.72
CA THR A 8 -29.42 47.94 -5.96
C THR A 8 -28.21 47.08 -6.30
N LEU A 9 -26.97 47.59 -6.19
CA LEU A 9 -25.76 46.78 -6.38
C LEU A 9 -25.69 45.58 -5.41
N ARG A 10 -25.97 45.80 -4.12
CA ARG A 10 -26.01 44.72 -3.11
C ARG A 10 -27.08 43.69 -3.42
N PHE A 11 -28.23 44.11 -3.93
CA PHE A 11 -29.29 43.20 -4.36
C PHE A 11 -28.86 42.34 -5.55
N PHE A 12 -28.21 42.93 -6.56
CA PHE A 12 -27.66 42.16 -7.69
C PHE A 12 -26.58 41.17 -7.26
N VAL A 13 -25.69 41.55 -6.34
CA VAL A 13 -24.66 40.65 -5.79
C VAL A 13 -25.29 39.47 -5.05
N LEU A 14 -26.32 39.73 -4.23
CA LEU A 14 -27.05 38.66 -3.54
C LEU A 14 -27.78 37.74 -4.52
N LEU A 15 -28.37 38.29 -5.59
CA LEU A 15 -29.03 37.50 -6.62
C LEU A 15 -28.03 36.59 -7.37
N LEU A 16 -26.84 37.12 -7.69
CA LEU A 16 -25.77 36.37 -8.33
C LEU A 16 -25.26 35.26 -7.40
N LEU A 17 -25.04 35.56 -6.11
CA LEU A 17 -24.62 34.56 -5.13
C LEU A 17 -25.67 33.45 -4.97
N ALA A 18 -26.95 33.82 -4.88
CA ALA A 18 -28.04 32.85 -4.82
C ALA A 18 -28.09 31.96 -6.07
N ALA A 19 -27.92 32.54 -7.26
CA ALA A 19 -27.88 31.79 -8.52
C ALA A 19 -26.68 30.83 -8.62
N VAL A 20 -25.51 31.23 -8.11
CA VAL A 20 -24.33 30.35 -8.07
C VAL A 20 -24.52 29.23 -7.06
N LEU A 21 -25.08 29.53 -5.88
CA LEU A 21 -25.33 28.54 -4.86
C LEU A 21 -26.37 27.50 -5.33
N THR A 22 -27.46 27.94 -5.98
CA THR A 22 -28.44 27.02 -6.56
C THR A 22 -27.83 26.16 -7.67
N ALA A 23 -26.96 26.72 -8.52
CA ALA A 23 -26.27 25.95 -9.55
C ALA A 23 -25.35 24.86 -8.96
N ILE A 24 -24.63 25.15 -7.87
CA ILE A 24 -23.76 24.18 -7.18
C ILE A 24 -24.61 23.06 -6.56
N VAL A 25 -25.71 23.41 -5.88
CA VAL A 25 -26.61 22.43 -5.25
C VAL A 25 -27.27 21.53 -6.30
N LEU A 26 -27.75 22.10 -7.40
CA LEU A 26 -28.32 21.32 -8.51
C LEU A 26 -27.28 20.39 -9.15
N ARG A 27 -26.04 20.86 -9.30
CA ARG A 27 -24.94 20.04 -9.81
C ARG A 27 -24.59 18.89 -8.86
N TRP A 28 -24.60 19.12 -7.56
CA TRP A 28 -24.39 18.07 -6.55
C TRP A 28 -25.49 17.02 -6.59
N ILE A 29 -26.77 17.44 -6.59
CA ILE A 29 -27.94 16.54 -6.66
C ILE A 29 -27.89 15.70 -7.94
N SER A 30 -27.51 16.30 -9.05
CA SER A 30 -27.32 15.57 -10.31
C SER A 30 -26.26 14.49 -10.17
N LEU A 31 -25.11 14.79 -9.55
CA LEU A 31 -24.05 13.80 -9.32
C LEU A 31 -24.51 12.65 -8.40
N GLU A 32 -25.26 12.93 -7.34
CA GLU A 32 -25.82 11.89 -6.48
C GLU A 32 -26.83 11.00 -7.21
N GLN A 33 -27.67 11.58 -8.07
CA GLN A 33 -28.60 10.81 -8.91
C GLN A 33 -27.87 9.89 -9.88
N TRP A 34 -26.79 10.35 -10.52
CA TRP A 34 -25.94 9.51 -11.36
C TRP A 34 -25.31 8.36 -10.57
N HIS A 35 -24.82 8.65 -9.37
CA HIS A 35 -24.22 7.63 -8.52
C HIS A 35 -25.23 6.56 -8.07
N ARG A 36 -26.46 6.97 -7.73
CA ARG A 36 -27.56 6.04 -7.39
C ARG A 36 -28.01 5.21 -8.58
N ALA A 37 -28.12 5.81 -9.77
CA ALA A 37 -28.48 5.08 -10.99
C ALA A 37 -27.45 4.00 -11.37
N GLN A 38 -26.18 4.16 -11.00
CA GLN A 38 -25.16 3.12 -11.18
C GLN A 38 -25.23 2.00 -10.13
N LEU A 39 -25.75 2.29 -8.93
CA LEU A 39 -25.86 1.34 -7.82
C LEU A 39 -27.19 0.58 -7.82
N GLU A 40 -28.22 1.12 -8.47
CA GLU A 40 -29.50 0.46 -8.70
C GLU A 40 -29.35 -0.51 -9.90
N PRO A 41 -29.36 -1.84 -9.69
CA PRO A 41 -29.42 -2.80 -10.78
C PRO A 41 -30.73 -2.59 -11.55
N THR A 42 -30.64 -2.16 -12.80
CA THR A 42 -31.75 -1.59 -13.58
C THR A 42 -32.75 -2.62 -14.12
N THR A 43 -32.97 -3.72 -13.40
CA THR A 43 -34.01 -4.68 -13.72
C THR A 43 -34.60 -5.20 -12.42
N PRO A 44 -35.92 -5.08 -12.19
CA PRO A 44 -36.59 -6.05 -11.35
C PRO A 44 -36.32 -7.39 -12.02
N ILE A 45 -35.53 -8.24 -11.37
CA ILE A 45 -35.50 -9.65 -11.74
C ILE A 45 -36.91 -10.12 -11.39
N GLU A 46 -37.80 -10.15 -12.39
CA GLU A 46 -38.99 -10.98 -12.32
C GLU A 46 -38.45 -12.40 -12.25
N ILE A 47 -38.29 -12.87 -11.02
CA ILE A 47 -38.02 -14.26 -10.72
C ILE A 47 -39.32 -14.97 -11.09
N GLU A 48 -39.47 -15.34 -12.36
CA GLU A 48 -40.24 -16.54 -12.66
C GLU A 48 -39.61 -17.62 -11.79
N ILE A 49 -40.33 -18.06 -10.75
CA ILE A 49 -39.94 -19.23 -9.97
C ILE A 49 -40.31 -20.39 -10.89
N PRO A 50 -39.39 -21.04 -11.63
CA PRO A 50 -39.72 -22.35 -12.14
C PRO A 50 -39.99 -23.22 -10.92
N GLU A 51 -41.16 -23.84 -10.91
CA GLU A 51 -41.59 -24.85 -9.95
C GLU A 51 -40.72 -26.11 -10.09
N LYS A 52 -39.45 -25.98 -9.69
CA LYS A 52 -38.55 -27.08 -9.42
C LYS A 52 -37.41 -26.53 -8.59
N ALA A 53 -37.48 -26.79 -7.28
CA ALA A 53 -36.43 -26.45 -6.33
C ALA A 53 -35.05 -26.80 -6.94
N PRO A 54 -34.18 -25.81 -7.23
CA PRO A 54 -32.82 -26.13 -7.58
C PRO A 54 -32.18 -26.65 -6.30
N THR A 55 -31.73 -27.90 -6.35
CA THR A 55 -30.67 -28.41 -5.46
C THR A 55 -29.69 -27.27 -5.25
N ALA A 56 -29.52 -26.83 -3.99
CA ALA A 56 -28.62 -25.75 -3.64
C ALA A 56 -27.30 -25.95 -4.38
N ALA A 57 -27.02 -25.07 -5.35
CA ALA A 57 -25.73 -25.07 -6.01
C ALA A 57 -24.68 -24.98 -4.90
N PRO A 58 -23.65 -25.83 -4.89
CA PRO A 58 -22.62 -25.75 -3.87
C PRO A 58 -22.09 -24.32 -3.89
N SER A 59 -22.19 -23.62 -2.75
CA SER A 59 -21.61 -22.29 -2.59
C SER A 59 -20.23 -22.27 -3.22
N PRO A 60 -19.84 -21.22 -3.98
CA PRO A 60 -18.52 -21.16 -4.57
C PRO A 60 -17.52 -21.40 -3.45
N LYS A 61 -16.82 -22.54 -3.51
CA LYS A 61 -15.80 -22.89 -2.52
C LYS A 61 -14.78 -21.77 -2.61
N ILE A 62 -14.78 -20.87 -1.63
CA ILE A 62 -13.74 -19.85 -1.50
C ILE A 62 -12.44 -20.64 -1.59
N PRO A 63 -11.56 -20.35 -2.56
CA PRO A 63 -10.33 -21.10 -2.70
C PRO A 63 -9.58 -20.97 -1.39
N VAL A 64 -9.45 -22.09 -0.69
CA VAL A 64 -8.63 -22.16 0.50
C VAL A 64 -7.22 -21.95 -0.01
N ILE A 65 -6.64 -20.77 0.25
CA ILE A 65 -5.23 -20.47 -0.06
C ILE A 65 -4.40 -21.25 0.97
N THR A 66 -4.36 -22.57 0.81
CA THR A 66 -3.48 -23.47 1.55
C THR A 66 -2.26 -23.70 0.68
N GLY A 67 -1.16 -23.02 1.01
CA GLY A 67 0.12 -23.19 0.33
C GLY A 67 1.06 -22.02 0.57
N LYS A 68 2.37 -22.27 0.44
CA LYS A 68 3.38 -21.22 0.32
C LYS A 68 3.06 -20.46 -0.96
N LEU A 69 2.60 -19.22 -0.84
CA LEU A 69 2.31 -18.40 -2.02
C LEU A 69 3.64 -18.12 -2.71
N ASP A 70 3.69 -18.35 -4.02
CA ASP A 70 4.94 -18.26 -4.76
C ASP A 70 5.54 -16.86 -4.59
N THR A 71 6.84 -16.82 -4.33
CA THR A 71 7.55 -15.65 -3.83
C THR A 71 7.64 -14.60 -4.94
N ALA A 72 6.64 -13.73 -5.04
CA ALA A 72 6.66 -12.65 -6.02
C ALA A 72 7.74 -11.64 -5.63
N ARG A 73 8.77 -11.52 -6.48
CA ARG A 73 9.71 -10.41 -6.38
C ARG A 73 8.96 -9.14 -6.77
N LEU A 74 8.78 -8.23 -5.81
CA LEU A 74 8.19 -6.92 -6.08
C LEU A 74 9.07 -6.17 -7.09
N PHE A 75 8.48 -5.22 -7.82
CA PHE A 75 9.21 -4.41 -8.81
C PHE A 75 10.42 -3.66 -8.21
N SER A 76 10.42 -3.44 -6.90
CA SER A 76 11.52 -2.87 -6.12
C SER A 76 12.66 -3.86 -5.79
N GLY A 77 12.54 -5.11 -6.23
CA GLY A 77 13.51 -6.17 -5.98
C GLY A 77 13.34 -6.89 -4.65
N ILE A 78 12.32 -6.54 -3.85
CA ILE A 78 12.02 -7.16 -2.54
C ILE A 78 11.36 -8.53 -2.74
N THR A 79 11.88 -9.53 -2.03
CA THR A 79 11.39 -10.90 -2.06
C THR A 79 10.40 -11.09 -0.90
N VAL A 80 9.12 -11.29 -1.21
CA VAL A 80 8.06 -11.47 -0.19
C VAL A 80 7.73 -12.95 -0.04
N HIS A 81 7.95 -13.48 1.15
CA HIS A 81 7.50 -14.82 1.52
C HIS A 81 6.17 -14.71 2.28
N ALA A 82 5.09 -15.22 1.68
CA ALA A 82 3.78 -15.30 2.32
C ALA A 82 3.43 -16.77 2.57
N ALA A 83 3.22 -17.11 3.84
CA ALA A 83 2.74 -18.42 4.26
C ALA A 83 1.51 -18.21 5.15
N VAL A 84 0.51 -19.08 4.98
CA VAL A 84 -0.64 -19.14 5.87
C VAL A 84 -0.34 -20.18 6.94
N GLU A 85 -0.23 -19.73 8.19
CA GLU A 85 -0.01 -20.59 9.36
C GLU A 85 -1.31 -20.68 10.18
N PRO A 86 -2.15 -21.70 9.93
CA PRO A 86 -3.42 -21.83 10.65
C PRO A 86 -3.17 -22.24 12.11
N THR A 87 -3.57 -21.38 13.05
CA THR A 87 -3.57 -21.68 14.48
C THR A 87 -4.92 -22.25 14.92
N PRO A 88 -4.97 -23.26 15.81
CA PRO A 88 -6.23 -23.76 16.36
C PRO A 88 -6.99 -22.64 17.12
N GLY A 89 -8.24 -22.38 16.72
CA GLY A 89 -9.11 -21.37 17.32
C GLY A 89 -10.28 -21.95 18.11
N GLY A 90 -11.14 -21.08 18.62
CA GLY A 90 -12.36 -21.37 19.36
C GLY A 90 -13.58 -21.63 18.45
N ALA A 91 -14.77 -21.25 18.93
CA ALA A 91 -16.00 -21.42 18.16
C ALA A 91 -15.98 -20.52 16.91
N ALA A 92 -16.41 -21.07 15.77
CA ALA A 92 -16.39 -20.34 14.49
C ALA A 92 -17.22 -19.04 14.49
N SER A 93 -18.23 -18.94 15.36
CA SER A 93 -19.01 -17.71 15.52
C SER A 93 -18.21 -16.60 16.21
N ASP A 94 -17.37 -16.97 17.18
CA ASP A 94 -16.56 -16.02 17.94
C ASP A 94 -15.36 -15.57 17.10
N GLU A 95 -14.68 -16.50 16.43
CA GLU A 95 -13.54 -16.23 15.53
C GLU A 95 -13.93 -15.38 14.29
N ARG A 96 -15.18 -15.42 13.83
CA ARG A 96 -15.60 -14.53 12.72
C ARG A 96 -15.84 -13.10 13.18
N MET A 97 -16.11 -12.90 14.46
CA MET A 97 -16.42 -11.61 15.05
C MET A 97 -15.18 -10.96 15.68
N ASP A 98 -14.13 -11.73 15.95
CA ASP A 98 -12.87 -11.22 16.46
C ASP A 98 -12.03 -10.57 15.33
N PRO A 99 -11.71 -9.27 15.44
CA PRO A 99 -10.89 -8.56 14.46
C PRO A 99 -9.44 -9.07 14.37
N GLN A 100 -8.97 -9.92 15.28
CA GLN A 100 -7.63 -10.53 15.27
C GLN A 100 -7.59 -11.92 14.64
N SER A 101 -8.71 -12.52 14.27
CA SER A 101 -8.73 -13.87 13.69
C SER A 101 -8.09 -13.97 12.29
N TYR A 102 -7.77 -12.84 11.66
CA TYR A 102 -7.00 -12.77 10.43
C TYR A 102 -5.87 -11.74 10.57
N LEU A 103 -4.72 -12.17 11.12
CA LEU A 103 -3.54 -11.32 11.31
C LEU A 103 -2.52 -11.58 10.20
N LEU A 104 -2.14 -10.52 9.48
CA LEU A 104 -1.03 -10.53 8.51
C LEU A 104 0.16 -9.78 9.10
N GLU A 105 1.23 -10.48 9.44
CA GLU A 105 2.47 -9.87 9.92
C GLU A 105 3.50 -9.81 8.79
N LEU A 106 3.89 -8.59 8.40
CA LEU A 106 4.90 -8.36 7.37
C LEU A 106 6.25 -8.06 8.04
N LYS A 107 7.18 -9.01 7.97
CA LYS A 107 8.56 -8.85 8.47
C LYS A 107 9.54 -8.64 7.31
N MET A 108 10.22 -7.50 7.28
CA MET A 108 11.27 -7.22 6.30
C MET A 108 12.64 -7.56 6.89
N HIS A 109 13.32 -8.54 6.31
CA HIS A 109 14.70 -8.88 6.66
C HIS A 109 15.67 -8.14 5.73
N VAL A 110 16.40 -7.15 6.26
CA VAL A 110 17.40 -6.40 5.52
C VAL A 110 18.80 -6.89 5.90
N ARG A 111 19.59 -7.33 4.91
CA ARG A 111 21.01 -7.66 5.13
C ARG A 111 21.85 -6.41 4.98
N MET A 112 22.49 -5.99 6.07
CA MET A 112 23.36 -4.83 6.06
C MET A 112 24.75 -5.18 5.53
N PRO A 113 25.34 -4.37 4.64
CA PRO A 113 26.69 -4.59 4.16
C PRO A 113 27.70 -4.24 5.26
N ALA A 114 28.67 -5.12 5.43
CA ALA A 114 29.86 -4.86 6.25
C ALA A 114 30.94 -4.15 5.41
N ALA A 115 31.83 -3.41 6.07
CA ALA A 115 32.99 -2.84 5.41
C ALA A 115 34.02 -3.92 5.06
N ASN A 116 34.66 -3.78 3.90
CA ASN A 116 35.77 -4.63 3.51
C ASN A 116 37.01 -4.26 4.34
N ALA A 117 37.52 -5.21 5.12
CA ALA A 117 38.66 -4.99 6.01
C ALA A 117 39.95 -5.67 5.51
N THR A 118 39.89 -6.45 4.44
CA THR A 118 41.03 -7.22 3.92
C THR A 118 41.32 -6.86 2.46
N ILE A 119 42.56 -7.10 2.02
CA ILE A 119 42.94 -6.84 0.63
C ILE A 119 42.21 -7.79 -0.33
N GLU A 120 41.89 -9.01 0.12
CA GLU A 120 41.12 -9.99 -0.63
C GLU A 120 39.67 -9.53 -0.82
N ASP A 121 39.05 -8.94 0.21
CA ASP A 121 37.70 -8.39 0.09
C ASP A 121 37.65 -7.17 -0.81
N LEU A 122 38.69 -6.31 -0.76
CA LEU A 122 38.84 -5.19 -1.69
C LEU A 122 39.08 -5.65 -3.12
N ALA A 123 39.81 -6.75 -3.32
CA ALA A 123 40.05 -7.35 -4.63
C ALA A 123 38.77 -7.88 -5.29
N LYS A 124 37.75 -8.27 -4.52
CA LYS A 124 36.44 -8.65 -5.06
C LYS A 124 35.70 -7.47 -5.70
N VAL A 125 35.96 -6.24 -5.23
CA VAL A 125 35.36 -5.02 -5.77
C VAL A 125 36.24 -4.42 -6.86
N SER A 126 37.55 -4.40 -6.66
CA SER A 126 38.54 -3.87 -7.60
C SER A 126 39.69 -4.88 -7.79
N PRO A 127 39.63 -5.74 -8.83
CA PRO A 127 40.56 -6.85 -8.98
C PRO A 127 42.01 -6.42 -9.28
N ASP A 128 42.21 -5.22 -9.83
CA ASP A 128 43.55 -4.70 -10.15
C ASP A 128 44.25 -4.03 -8.95
N LEU A 129 43.52 -3.77 -7.86
CA LEU A 129 44.02 -3.05 -6.69
C LEU A 129 45.30 -3.69 -6.08
N PRO A 130 45.38 -5.03 -5.90
CA PRO A 130 46.57 -5.66 -5.33
C PRO A 130 47.80 -5.54 -6.23
N ARG A 131 47.60 -5.47 -7.56
CA ARG A 131 48.68 -5.30 -8.54
C ARG A 131 49.20 -3.86 -8.57
N LEU A 132 48.29 -2.88 -8.49
CA LEU A 132 48.64 -1.47 -8.53
C LEU A 132 49.31 -0.99 -7.25
N LEU A 133 48.91 -1.53 -6.10
CA LEU A 133 49.40 -1.12 -4.78
C LEU A 133 49.81 -2.34 -3.95
N PRO A 134 50.94 -3.00 -4.27
CA PRO A 134 51.37 -4.22 -3.57
C PRO A 134 51.69 -4.00 -2.09
N GLY A 135 52.05 -2.77 -1.69
CA GLY A 135 52.29 -2.41 -0.29
C GLY A 135 51.02 -2.17 0.54
N LEU A 136 49.84 -2.06 -0.09
CA LEU A 136 48.60 -1.73 0.58
C LEU A 136 48.17 -2.81 1.59
N ALA A 137 48.40 -4.08 1.26
CA ALA A 137 48.08 -5.20 2.15
C ALA A 137 48.79 -5.08 3.51
N ALA A 138 50.02 -4.56 3.54
CA ALA A 138 50.78 -4.36 4.76
C ALA A 138 50.34 -3.12 5.56
N MET A 139 49.60 -2.20 4.93
CA MET A 139 49.10 -0.96 5.55
C MET A 139 47.66 -1.10 6.07
N ILE A 140 46.91 -2.12 5.62
CA ILE A 140 45.56 -2.41 6.11
C ILE A 140 45.66 -3.04 7.49
N THR A 141 45.30 -2.28 8.51
CA THR A 141 45.09 -2.76 9.88
C THR A 141 43.60 -3.00 10.14
N PRO A 142 43.22 -3.76 11.19
CA PRO A 142 41.81 -3.99 11.55
C PRO A 142 41.01 -2.69 11.74
N ASP A 143 41.67 -1.62 12.16
CA ASP A 143 41.06 -0.30 12.38
C ASP A 143 41.13 0.63 11.14
N SER A 144 41.57 0.12 9.99
CA SER A 144 41.71 0.91 8.76
C SER A 144 40.36 1.35 8.16
N VAL A 145 39.25 0.79 8.63
CA VAL A 145 37.91 1.21 8.19
C VAL A 145 37.54 2.50 8.91
N SER A 146 37.22 3.53 8.13
CA SER A 146 36.78 4.81 8.68
C SER A 146 35.58 4.63 9.63
N PRO A 147 35.61 5.22 10.84
CA PRO A 147 34.49 5.15 11.78
C PRO A 147 33.20 5.75 11.21
N PHE A 148 33.32 6.67 10.24
CA PHE A 148 32.18 7.27 9.53
C PHE A 148 31.41 6.27 8.67
N PHE A 149 31.99 5.13 8.28
CA PHE A 149 31.27 4.11 7.50
C PHE A 149 30.04 3.61 8.25
N LYS A 150 30.20 3.33 9.55
CA LYS A 150 29.10 2.90 10.41
C LYS A 150 28.05 4.00 10.54
N GLU A 151 28.47 5.23 10.81
CA GLU A 151 27.58 6.38 10.95
C GLU A 151 26.74 6.64 9.68
N LEU A 152 27.33 6.48 8.48
CA LEU A 152 26.60 6.62 7.22
C LEU A 152 25.49 5.58 7.08
N TYR A 153 25.75 4.33 7.44
CA TYR A 153 24.73 3.28 7.38
C TYR A 153 23.68 3.41 8.48
N ASP A 154 24.08 3.82 9.68
CA ASP A 154 23.17 4.12 10.78
C ASP A 154 22.25 5.31 10.42
N THR A 155 22.76 6.31 9.71
CA THR A 155 21.96 7.44 9.20
C THR A 155 21.00 6.99 8.11
N LYS A 156 21.45 6.11 7.20
CA LYS A 156 20.57 5.55 6.18
C LYS A 156 19.43 4.77 6.82
N LEU A 157 19.72 3.89 7.78
CA LEU A 157 18.71 3.13 8.54
C LEU A 157 17.68 4.02 9.22
N ARG A 158 18.11 5.12 9.83
CA ARG A 158 17.21 6.04 10.54
C ARG A 158 16.19 6.71 9.62
N ASN A 159 16.51 6.83 8.34
CA ASN A 159 15.70 7.52 7.34
C ASN A 159 14.97 6.56 6.38
N VAL A 160 14.98 5.24 6.66
CA VAL A 160 14.10 4.25 6.00
C VAL A 160 12.77 4.19 6.75
#